data_AF-A0AB34PSI6-F1
#
_entry.id   AF-A0AB34PSI6-F1
#
_cell.length_a   1.000
_cell.length_b   1.000
_cell.length_c   1.000
_cell.angle_alpha   90.00
_cell.angle_beta   90.00
_cell.angle_gamma   90.00
#
_symmetry.space_group_name_H-M   'P 1'
#
loop_
_entity.id
_entity.type
_entity.pdbx_description
1 polymer ?
#
loop_
_entity_poly.entity_id
_entity_poly.type
_entity_poly.pdbx_seq_one_letter_code
_entity_poly.pdbx_strand_id
1 'polypeptide(L)'
;MWETSCRKKKIVLKTSAQPNLIQVYSYPLKTFIESMWPFTKSSNTDDSLDDLPSDLQKVLEQEIRQDSNKFELDKYSRIVNDKLNQLPPQFTNEQEFLDFENYKIQNNHQIVAQINCAEIENYLIQLNNNHSISQFWSSLFNSTNTNPNSSENNVTTNPNQALQNYKSCKNLTIDGLKLLYYSKCYNIKQCQFIRYHLDQLYIKNFGSLGQNVNDKNIESYYKDLDQLFYKVWK
;
A
#
# COMPACT_ATOMS: atom_id res chain seq x y z
N MET A 1 17.15 40.40 -62.16
CA MET A 1 16.97 40.85 -60.78
C MET A 1 17.43 39.71 -59.87
N TRP A 2 18.69 39.79 -59.44
CA TRP A 2 19.35 39.16 -58.28
C TRP A 2 19.05 37.68 -57.94
N GLU A 3 20.01 36.84 -58.35
CA GLU A 3 20.41 35.62 -57.65
C GLU A 3 20.87 35.95 -56.22
N THR A 4 20.56 35.08 -55.25
CA THR A 4 21.43 34.88 -54.08
C THR A 4 21.60 33.38 -53.81
N SER A 5 22.70 32.89 -54.36
CA SER A 5 23.49 31.76 -53.88
C SER A 5 23.84 31.94 -52.39
N CYS A 6 23.76 30.84 -51.61
CA CYS A 6 24.63 30.70 -50.44
C CYS A 6 25.13 29.27 -50.33
N ARG A 7 26.41 29.10 -50.64
CA ARG A 7 27.20 27.87 -50.55
C ARG A 7 27.66 27.63 -49.10
N LYS A 8 27.67 26.34 -48.74
CA LYS A 8 28.68 25.59 -47.94
C LYS A 8 29.12 26.19 -46.59
N LYS A 9 29.08 25.33 -45.55
CA LYS A 9 30.31 24.73 -45.00
C LYS A 9 30.02 23.51 -44.15
N LYS A 10 30.53 22.38 -44.64
CA LYS A 10 30.76 21.13 -43.92
C LYS A 10 31.90 21.41 -42.93
N ILE A 11 31.65 21.30 -41.63
CA ILE A 11 32.70 21.20 -40.63
C ILE A 11 32.77 19.74 -40.22
N VAL A 12 33.82 19.06 -40.69
CA VAL A 12 34.31 17.82 -40.11
C VAL A 12 35.34 18.23 -39.08
N LEU A 13 35.12 17.89 -37.81
CA LEU A 13 36.19 17.76 -36.84
C LEU A 13 36.30 16.27 -36.50
N LYS A 14 37.51 15.74 -36.72
CA LYS A 14 37.97 14.40 -36.41
C LYS A 14 38.72 14.44 -35.07
N THR A 15 38.77 13.29 -34.38
CA THR A 15 39.62 12.90 -33.22
C THR A 15 39.30 13.58 -31.89
N SER A 16 39.33 12.97 -30.70
CA SER A 16 39.77 11.67 -30.15
C SER A 16 38.87 11.34 -28.95
N ALA A 17 38.47 10.10 -28.64
CA ALA A 17 39.28 9.15 -27.87
C ALA A 17 38.52 7.82 -27.76
N GLN A 18 39.28 6.74 -27.69
CA GLN A 18 38.86 5.37 -27.37
C GLN A 18 38.38 5.23 -25.89
N PRO A 19 37.81 4.07 -25.52
CA PRO A 19 36.65 3.97 -24.64
C PRO A 19 37.00 4.01 -23.16
N ASN A 20 36.21 4.70 -22.36
CA ASN A 20 36.12 4.37 -20.93
C ASN A 20 35.09 3.25 -20.77
N LEU A 21 35.62 2.03 -20.78
CA LEU A 21 35.05 0.89 -20.07
C LEU A 21 34.74 1.33 -18.64
N ILE A 22 33.48 1.67 -18.36
CA ILE A 22 32.99 1.56 -16.99
C ILE A 22 32.76 0.07 -16.79
N GLN A 23 33.79 -0.60 -16.24
CA GLN A 23 33.64 -1.89 -15.61
C GLN A 23 32.55 -1.76 -14.54
N VAL A 24 31.35 -2.22 -14.85
CA VAL A 24 30.34 -2.49 -13.83
C VAL A 24 30.90 -3.66 -13.02
N TYR A 25 31.47 -3.35 -11.87
CA TYR A 25 31.82 -4.36 -10.89
C TYR A 25 30.53 -5.04 -10.44
N SER A 26 30.29 -6.23 -10.99
CA SER A 26 29.43 -7.26 -10.41
C SER A 26 30.06 -7.66 -9.07
N TYR A 27 29.66 -7.01 -7.98
CA TYR A 27 29.95 -7.51 -6.66
C TYR A 27 28.95 -8.63 -6.32
N PRO A 28 29.40 -9.81 -5.91
CA PRO A 28 28.50 -10.85 -5.43
C PRO A 28 27.90 -10.40 -4.09
N LEU A 29 26.58 -10.29 -4.04
CA LEU A 29 25.74 -10.02 -2.84
C LEU A 29 25.87 -11.08 -1.73
N LYS A 30 26.87 -11.96 -1.78
CA LYS A 30 26.99 -13.16 -0.97
C LYS A 30 27.74 -12.95 0.36
N THR A 31 28.35 -11.79 0.59
CA THR A 31 29.22 -11.57 1.76
C THR A 31 28.68 -10.58 2.79
N PHE A 32 27.53 -9.94 2.57
CA PHE A 32 26.97 -9.00 3.54
C PHE A 32 25.91 -9.60 4.48
N ILE A 33 25.31 -10.74 4.09
CA ILE A 33 24.27 -11.40 4.89
C ILE A 33 24.87 -12.27 6.01
N GLU A 34 26.15 -12.66 5.94
CA GLU A 34 26.77 -13.55 6.92
C GLU A 34 27.40 -12.87 8.14
N SER A 35 27.52 -11.53 8.20
CA SER A 35 28.27 -10.85 9.28
C SER A 35 27.47 -9.92 10.19
N MET A 36 26.17 -9.71 9.96
CA MET A 36 25.37 -8.76 10.76
C MET A 36 24.03 -9.29 11.31
N TRP A 37 23.83 -10.61 11.37
CA TRP A 37 22.63 -11.18 12.01
C TRP A 37 22.99 -12.41 12.86
N PRO A 38 22.68 -12.45 14.17
CA PRO A 38 23.17 -13.50 15.07
C PRO A 38 22.34 -14.80 15.04
N PHE A 39 21.39 -14.97 14.10
CA PHE A 39 20.43 -16.10 14.13
C PHE A 39 20.62 -17.17 13.04
N THR A 40 21.76 -17.20 12.34
CA THR A 40 21.98 -18.16 11.23
C THR A 40 23.24 -19.01 11.38
N LYS A 41 23.53 -19.52 12.58
CA LYS A 41 24.39 -20.69 12.73
C LYS A 41 23.57 -21.88 13.23
N SER A 42 23.35 -22.85 12.34
CA SER A 42 22.89 -24.16 12.71
C SER A 42 24.01 -24.91 13.42
N SER A 43 23.77 -25.31 14.67
CA SER A 43 24.36 -26.51 15.24
C SER A 43 23.25 -27.23 16.01
N ASN A 44 22.96 -28.46 15.59
CA ASN A 44 22.09 -29.38 16.32
C ASN A 44 22.60 -29.53 17.76
N THR A 45 21.81 -29.12 18.74
CA THR A 45 21.71 -29.72 20.09
C THR A 45 20.56 -29.04 20.84
N ASP A 46 19.59 -29.84 21.29
CA ASP A 46 18.59 -29.53 22.34
C ASP A 46 18.51 -28.07 22.82
N ASP A 47 17.70 -27.25 22.16
CA ASP A 47 17.30 -25.93 22.67
C ASP A 47 16.28 -26.14 23.81
N SER A 48 16.76 -26.54 24.98
CA SER A 48 15.96 -26.42 26.20
C SER A 48 15.79 -24.94 26.50
N LEU A 49 14.54 -24.49 26.59
CA LEU A 49 14.18 -23.12 26.98
C LEU A 49 14.64 -22.75 28.39
N ASP A 50 15.13 -23.71 29.18
CA ASP A 50 15.51 -23.57 30.59
C ASP A 50 16.63 -22.54 30.87
N ASP A 51 17.41 -22.15 29.85
CA ASP A 51 18.51 -21.18 30.00
C ASP A 51 18.08 -19.71 29.81
N LEU A 52 16.81 -19.43 29.50
CA LEU A 52 16.31 -18.05 29.41
C LEU A 52 15.78 -17.56 30.77
N PRO A 53 16.08 -16.30 31.18
CA PRO A 53 15.44 -15.67 32.34
C PRO A 53 13.92 -15.77 32.25
N SER A 54 13.26 -16.07 33.38
CA SER A 54 11.81 -16.34 33.44
C SER A 54 10.94 -15.25 32.80
N ASP A 55 11.44 -14.02 32.80
CA ASP A 55 10.73 -12.86 32.26
C ASP A 55 10.75 -12.85 30.73
N LEU A 56 11.82 -13.37 30.11
CA LEU A 56 11.92 -13.49 28.65
C LEU A 56 11.14 -14.69 28.12
N GLN A 57 11.11 -15.81 28.86
CA GLN A 57 10.23 -16.94 28.51
C GLN A 57 8.77 -16.52 28.46
N LYS A 58 8.32 -15.73 29.45
CA LYS A 58 6.94 -15.23 29.50
C LYS A 58 6.60 -14.29 28.35
N VAL A 59 7.54 -13.44 27.94
CA VAL A 59 7.36 -12.55 26.78
C VAL A 59 7.28 -13.36 25.47
N LEU A 60 8.15 -14.34 25.29
CA LEU A 60 8.11 -15.22 24.12
C LEU A 60 6.86 -16.09 24.09
N GLU A 61 6.44 -16.65 25.22
CA GLU A 61 5.17 -17.40 25.31
C GLU A 61 3.95 -16.51 25.07
N GLN A 62 4.00 -15.23 25.46
CA GLN A 62 2.94 -14.26 25.13
C GLN A 62 2.91 -13.94 23.64
N GLU A 63 4.05 -13.76 22.97
CA GLU A 63 4.08 -13.54 21.53
C GLU A 63 3.62 -14.78 20.75
N ILE A 64 4.03 -15.99 21.15
CA ILE A 64 3.64 -17.25 20.49
C ILE A 64 2.11 -17.46 20.59
N ARG A 65 1.47 -17.07 21.69
CA ARG A 65 0.01 -17.19 21.87
C ARG A 65 -0.80 -16.14 21.10
N GLN A 66 -0.20 -15.04 20.66
CA GLN A 66 -0.89 -14.02 19.86
C GLN A 66 -0.88 -14.28 18.35
N ASP A 67 -0.15 -15.30 17.88
CA ASP A 67 0.23 -15.45 16.47
C ASP A 67 -0.64 -16.44 15.66
N SER A 68 -1.92 -16.65 16.05
CA SER A 68 -2.83 -17.55 15.31
C SER A 68 -3.08 -17.13 13.85
N ASN A 69 -2.82 -15.86 13.50
CA ASN A 69 -2.99 -15.31 12.15
C ASN A 69 -1.74 -15.44 11.25
N LYS A 70 -0.60 -15.89 11.80
CA LYS A 70 0.67 -15.98 11.04
C LYS A 70 0.66 -17.06 9.98
N PHE A 71 -0.03 -18.17 10.23
CA PHE A 71 -0.12 -19.29 9.28
C PHE A 71 -0.91 -18.92 8.01
N GLU A 72 -1.93 -18.07 8.11
CA GLU A 72 -2.66 -17.57 6.94
C GLU A 72 -1.86 -16.52 6.15
N LEU A 73 -1.18 -15.59 6.84
CA LEU A 73 -0.28 -14.63 6.19
C LEU A 73 0.86 -15.32 5.42
N ASP A 74 1.38 -16.42 5.96
CA ASP A 74 2.39 -17.22 5.28
C ASP A 74 1.84 -17.92 4.03
N LYS A 75 0.58 -18.39 4.06
CA LYS A 75 -0.09 -18.98 2.88
C LYS A 75 -0.26 -17.96 1.75
N TYR A 76 -0.79 -16.78 2.03
CA TYR A 76 -0.97 -15.75 0.99
C TYR A 76 0.36 -15.28 0.42
N SER A 77 1.36 -15.06 1.28
CA SER A 77 2.71 -14.68 0.87
C SER A 77 3.33 -15.70 -0.09
N ARG A 78 3.18 -17.00 0.20
CA ARG A 78 3.63 -18.08 -0.68
C ARG A 78 2.99 -18.01 -2.06
N ILE A 79 1.65 -17.91 -2.13
CA ILE A 79 0.93 -17.82 -3.41
C ILE A 79 1.42 -16.61 -4.23
N VAL A 80 1.59 -15.46 -3.58
CA VAL A 80 2.06 -14.23 -4.24
C VAL A 80 3.46 -14.43 -4.79
N ASN A 81 4.39 -14.93 -3.97
CA ASN A 81 5.78 -15.12 -4.40
C ASN A 81 5.88 -16.19 -5.51
N ASP A 82 5.12 -17.27 -5.41
CA ASP A 82 5.05 -18.31 -6.45
C ASP A 82 4.55 -17.73 -7.77
N LYS A 83 3.50 -16.91 -7.75
CA LYS A 83 3.00 -16.22 -8.94
C LYS A 83 4.05 -15.29 -9.53
N LEU A 84 4.68 -14.46 -8.70
CA LEU A 84 5.72 -13.52 -9.13
C LEU A 84 6.92 -14.23 -9.78
N ASN A 85 7.32 -15.38 -9.25
CA ASN A 85 8.43 -16.18 -9.79
C ASN A 85 8.10 -16.85 -11.14
N GLN A 86 6.81 -17.08 -11.43
CA GLN A 86 6.34 -17.70 -12.68
C GLN A 86 6.08 -16.67 -13.79
N LEU A 87 5.99 -15.39 -13.46
CA LEU A 87 5.66 -14.36 -14.44
C LEU A 87 6.82 -14.12 -15.40
N PRO A 88 6.54 -13.96 -16.70
CA PRO A 88 7.55 -13.46 -17.63
C PRO A 88 7.95 -12.02 -17.25
N PRO A 89 9.07 -11.51 -17.79
CA PRO A 89 9.44 -10.11 -17.63
C PRO A 89 8.26 -9.19 -17.99
N GLN A 90 7.85 -8.34 -17.04
CA GLN A 90 6.68 -7.46 -17.21
C GLN A 90 6.99 -6.19 -18.00
N PHE A 91 8.26 -5.84 -18.11
CA PHE A 91 8.73 -4.60 -18.73
C PHE A 91 9.76 -4.95 -19.80
N THR A 92 9.65 -4.32 -20.97
CA THR A 92 10.53 -4.56 -22.10
C THR A 92 11.72 -3.61 -22.15
N ASN A 93 11.58 -2.47 -21.47
CA ASN A 93 12.59 -1.42 -21.41
C ASN A 93 12.59 -0.76 -20.02
N GLU A 94 13.66 -0.02 -19.73
CA GLU A 94 13.87 0.65 -18.45
C GLU A 94 12.82 1.75 -18.19
N GLN A 95 12.37 2.45 -19.22
CA GLN A 95 11.39 3.52 -19.08
C GLN A 95 10.04 2.97 -18.56
N GLU A 96 9.56 1.86 -19.12
CA GLU A 96 8.33 1.19 -18.67
C GLU A 96 8.41 0.76 -17.20
N PHE A 97 9.58 0.29 -16.76
CA PHE A 97 9.81 -0.06 -15.37
C PHE A 97 9.79 1.17 -14.46
N LEU A 98 10.47 2.26 -14.86
CA LEU A 98 10.45 3.53 -14.13
C LEU A 98 9.05 4.14 -14.03
N ASP A 99 8.28 4.09 -15.12
CA ASP A 99 6.90 4.55 -15.15
C ASP A 99 6.03 3.74 -14.17
N PHE A 100 6.27 2.43 -14.08
CA PHE A 100 5.59 1.56 -13.13
C PHE A 100 5.95 1.85 -11.66
N GLU A 101 7.23 2.04 -11.35
CA GLU A 101 7.65 2.39 -9.99
C GLU A 101 7.11 3.77 -9.58
N ASN A 102 7.14 4.75 -10.50
CA ASN A 102 6.51 6.05 -10.29
C ASN A 102 5.00 5.91 -10.03
N TYR A 103 4.31 5.06 -10.79
CA TYR A 103 2.91 4.75 -10.56
C TYR A 103 2.67 4.21 -9.14
N LYS A 104 3.51 3.30 -8.65
CA LYS A 104 3.39 2.73 -7.29
C LYS A 104 3.60 3.78 -6.19
N ILE A 105 4.52 4.73 -6.40
CA ILE A 105 4.74 5.84 -5.46
C ILE A 105 3.51 6.75 -5.41
N GLN A 106 3.02 7.16 -6.58
CA GLN A 106 1.85 8.03 -6.72
C GLN A 106 0.55 7.37 -6.25
N ASN A 107 0.49 6.05 -6.27
CA ASN A 107 -0.68 5.26 -5.89
C ASN A 107 -0.35 4.29 -4.75
N ASN A 108 0.43 4.73 -3.76
CA ASN A 108 0.69 3.92 -2.57
C ASN A 108 -0.60 3.69 -1.77
N HIS A 109 -0.56 2.78 -0.78
CA HIS A 109 -1.75 2.38 -0.03
C HIS A 109 -2.49 3.55 0.65
N GLN A 110 -1.76 4.55 1.15
CA GLN A 110 -2.35 5.70 1.84
C GLN A 110 -3.10 6.59 0.87
N ILE A 111 -2.51 6.86 -0.30
CA ILE A 111 -3.12 7.67 -1.36
C ILE A 111 -4.35 6.97 -1.91
N VAL A 112 -4.25 5.66 -2.18
CA VAL A 112 -5.39 4.87 -2.65
C VAL A 112 -6.54 4.87 -1.65
N ALA A 113 -6.26 4.68 -0.36
CA ALA A 113 -7.29 4.74 0.67
C ALA A 113 -7.96 6.11 0.74
N GLN A 114 -7.19 7.19 0.58
CA GLN A 114 -7.76 8.53 0.50
C GLN A 114 -8.68 8.69 -0.72
N ILE A 115 -8.26 8.21 -1.89
CA ILE A 115 -9.07 8.28 -3.13
C ILE A 115 -10.38 7.51 -2.95
N ASN A 116 -10.34 6.27 -2.46
CA ASN A 116 -11.54 5.45 -2.29
C ASN A 116 -12.50 6.05 -1.24
N CYS A 117 -11.97 6.75 -0.22
CA CYS A 117 -12.79 7.38 0.82
C CYS A 117 -13.15 8.84 0.54
N ALA A 118 -12.83 9.36 -0.66
CA ALA A 118 -13.03 10.76 -1.01
C ALA A 118 -14.50 11.17 -1.04
N GLU A 119 -15.43 10.25 -1.34
CA GLU A 119 -16.87 10.54 -1.29
C GLU A 119 -17.33 10.88 0.14
N ILE A 120 -16.83 10.15 1.14
CA ILE A 120 -17.12 10.42 2.57
C ILE A 120 -16.44 11.73 3.00
N GLU A 121 -15.22 11.97 2.53
CA GLU A 121 -14.51 13.23 2.78
C GLU A 121 -15.27 14.44 2.24
N ASN A 122 -15.76 14.35 1.00
CA ASN A 122 -16.58 15.39 0.39
C ASN A 122 -17.91 15.58 1.13
N TYR A 123 -18.54 14.49 1.57
CA TYR A 123 -19.75 14.56 2.40
C TYR A 123 -19.50 15.29 3.72
N LEU A 124 -18.37 15.04 4.38
CA LEU A 124 -17.95 15.76 5.58
C LEU A 124 -17.76 17.25 5.35
N ILE A 125 -17.12 17.63 4.23
CA ILE A 125 -16.96 19.04 3.85
C ILE A 125 -18.33 19.70 3.65
N GLN A 126 -19.27 19.01 2.99
CA GLN A 126 -20.63 19.53 2.78
C GLN A 126 -21.38 19.77 4.09
N LEU A 127 -21.32 18.82 5.04
CA LEU A 127 -21.88 18.99 6.39
C LEU A 127 -21.28 20.20 7.12
N ASN A 128 -20.02 20.52 6.81
CA ASN A 128 -19.28 21.59 7.46
C ASN A 128 -19.37 22.95 6.74
N ASN A 129 -20.11 23.11 5.65
CA ASN A 129 -20.21 24.40 4.93
C ASN A 129 -20.83 25.56 5.75
N ASN A 130 -21.26 25.31 7.00
CA ASN A 130 -21.63 26.33 7.99
C ASN A 130 -20.51 26.66 9.02
N HIS A 131 -19.32 26.05 8.92
CA HIS A 131 -18.17 26.25 9.81
C HIS A 131 -16.85 26.33 9.01
N SER A 132 -15.86 27.10 9.46
CA SER A 132 -14.65 27.34 8.66
C SER A 132 -13.86 26.05 8.43
N ILE A 133 -13.42 25.82 7.19
CA ILE A 133 -12.59 24.67 6.76
C ILE A 133 -11.37 24.47 7.68
N SER A 134 -10.80 25.56 8.22
CA SER A 134 -9.68 25.50 9.17
C SER A 134 -10.03 24.86 10.53
N GLN A 135 -11.28 24.97 11.00
CA GLN A 135 -11.75 24.34 12.25
C GLN A 135 -12.02 22.85 12.05
N PHE A 136 -12.47 22.44 10.86
CA PHE A 136 -12.65 21.04 10.52
C PHE A 136 -11.33 20.28 10.51
N TRP A 137 -10.33 20.78 9.77
CA TRP A 137 -9.02 20.14 9.74
C TRP A 137 -8.36 20.10 11.11
N SER A 138 -8.49 21.16 11.93
CA SER A 138 -7.95 21.12 13.30
C SER A 138 -8.69 20.11 14.19
N SER A 139 -10.01 19.93 14.06
CA SER A 139 -10.77 18.89 14.79
C SER A 139 -10.45 17.46 14.33
N LEU A 140 -10.14 17.28 13.04
CA LEU A 140 -9.83 15.98 12.44
C LEU A 140 -8.47 15.44 12.89
N PHE A 141 -7.53 16.34 13.21
CA PHE A 141 -6.18 15.99 13.67
C PHE A 141 -5.96 16.17 15.18
N ASN A 142 -6.71 17.05 15.87
CA ASN A 142 -6.63 17.27 17.33
C ASN A 142 -7.87 16.73 18.06
N SER A 143 -8.11 15.42 17.94
CA SER A 143 -9.21 14.74 18.65
C SER A 143 -8.99 14.73 20.17
N THR A 144 -9.37 15.81 20.85
CA THR A 144 -9.72 15.78 22.28
C THR A 144 -11.17 16.26 22.44
N ASN A 145 -11.94 15.46 23.20
CA ASN A 145 -13.39 15.58 23.42
C ASN A 145 -13.89 17.02 23.48
N THR A 146 -14.65 17.44 22.46
CA THR A 146 -15.53 18.61 22.56
C THR A 146 -16.98 18.21 22.24
N ASN A 147 -17.81 18.54 23.21
CA ASN A 147 -19.24 18.26 23.31
C ASN A 147 -20.03 19.23 22.40
N PRO A 148 -20.90 18.79 21.47
CA PRO A 148 -21.59 19.71 20.59
C PRO A 148 -23.01 19.98 21.10
N ASN A 149 -23.20 21.16 21.70
CA ASN A 149 -24.51 21.79 21.75
C ASN A 149 -24.54 22.90 20.70
N SER A 150 -24.98 22.57 19.48
CA SER A 150 -25.55 23.56 18.56
C SER A 150 -26.66 22.91 17.73
N SER A 151 -27.81 23.57 17.78
CA SER A 151 -29.10 23.12 17.27
C SER A 151 -29.29 23.43 15.79
N GLU A 152 -30.16 22.63 15.18
CA GLU A 152 -30.96 22.91 13.97
C GLU A 152 -30.26 22.91 12.60
N ASN A 153 -30.44 21.81 11.87
CA ASN A 153 -31.37 21.74 10.72
C ASN A 153 -31.24 20.37 10.03
N ASN A 154 -32.29 19.53 10.10
CA ASN A 154 -32.64 18.38 9.25
C ASN A 154 -31.56 17.74 8.36
N VAL A 155 -30.41 17.37 8.93
CA VAL A 155 -29.50 16.39 8.34
C VAL A 155 -29.43 15.23 9.33
N THR A 156 -30.00 14.10 8.92
CA THR A 156 -30.17 12.87 9.72
C THR A 156 -28.85 12.20 10.10
N THR A 157 -27.71 12.84 9.86
CA THR A 157 -26.37 12.27 10.01
C THR A 157 -25.51 13.17 10.89
N ASN A 158 -25.17 12.67 12.08
CA ASN A 158 -24.28 13.34 13.03
C ASN A 158 -22.88 13.51 12.41
N PRO A 159 -22.28 14.73 12.38
CA PRO A 159 -20.92 14.95 11.85
C PRO A 159 -19.86 14.04 12.48
N ASN A 160 -20.03 13.70 13.76
CA ASN A 160 -19.14 12.75 14.44
C ASN A 160 -19.26 11.34 13.85
N GLN A 161 -20.46 10.91 13.45
CA GLN A 161 -20.67 9.62 12.80
C GLN A 161 -20.02 9.58 11.42
N ALA A 162 -20.19 10.63 10.61
CA ALA A 162 -19.55 10.72 9.31
C ALA A 162 -18.01 10.70 9.41
N LEU A 163 -17.45 11.32 10.47
CA LEU A 163 -16.01 11.27 10.74
C LEU A 163 -15.54 9.86 11.12
N GLN A 164 -16.31 9.13 11.93
CA GLN A 164 -16.01 7.74 12.27
C GLN A 164 -16.10 6.84 11.03
N ASN A 165 -17.07 7.06 10.16
CA ASN A 165 -17.20 6.34 8.89
C ASN A 165 -15.99 6.59 7.98
N TYR A 166 -15.49 7.83 7.91
CA TYR A 166 -14.27 8.15 7.15
C TYR A 166 -13.04 7.42 7.69
N LYS A 167 -12.83 7.45 9.02
CA LYS A 167 -11.72 6.72 9.66
C LYS A 167 -11.81 5.22 9.41
N SER A 168 -13.01 4.66 9.54
CA SER A 168 -13.27 3.24 9.27
C SER A 168 -13.00 2.88 7.82
N CYS A 169 -13.46 3.71 6.86
CA CYS A 169 -13.18 3.55 5.44
C CYS A 169 -11.68 3.46 5.15
N LYS A 170 -10.90 4.40 5.70
CA LYS A 170 -9.45 4.42 5.50
C LYS A 170 -8.79 3.17 6.05
N ASN A 171 -9.14 2.77 7.28
CA ASN A 171 -8.56 1.59 7.92
C ASN A 171 -8.90 0.31 7.15
N LEU A 172 -10.18 0.09 6.83
CA LEU A 172 -10.64 -1.08 6.08
C LEU A 172 -10.01 -1.14 4.69
N THR A 173 -9.90 -0.01 3.99
CA THR A 173 -9.26 0.05 2.68
C THR A 173 -7.76 -0.26 2.77
N ILE A 174 -7.04 0.29 3.75
CA ILE A 174 -5.62 0.00 3.96
C ILE A 174 -5.41 -1.49 4.26
N ASP A 175 -6.24 -2.07 5.12
CA ASP A 175 -6.14 -3.49 5.49
C ASP A 175 -6.46 -4.41 4.31
N GLY A 176 -7.49 -4.07 3.52
CA GLY A 176 -7.79 -4.78 2.28
C GLY A 176 -6.64 -4.71 1.27
N LEU A 177 -6.01 -3.54 1.08
CA LEU A 177 -4.84 -3.41 0.19
C LEU A 177 -3.64 -4.22 0.66
N LYS A 178 -3.42 -4.34 1.98
CA LYS A 178 -2.37 -5.18 2.56
C LYS A 178 -2.66 -6.66 2.31
N LEU A 179 -3.89 -7.10 2.60
CA LEU A 179 -4.31 -8.50 2.40
C LEU A 179 -4.22 -8.91 0.93
N LEU A 180 -4.54 -8.01 0.01
CA LEU A 180 -4.42 -8.23 -1.44
C LEU A 180 -2.99 -8.06 -1.98
N TYR A 181 -1.98 -7.84 -1.11
CA TYR A 181 -0.58 -7.62 -1.48
C TYR A 181 -0.40 -6.54 -2.56
N TYR A 182 -1.18 -5.46 -2.48
CA TYR A 182 -1.18 -4.41 -3.50
C TYR A 182 0.23 -3.81 -3.73
N SER A 183 1.07 -3.70 -2.70
CA SER A 183 2.45 -3.20 -2.87
C SER A 183 3.35 -4.09 -3.74
N LYS A 184 2.97 -5.36 -3.89
CA LYS A 184 3.64 -6.37 -4.72
C LYS A 184 2.96 -6.58 -6.08
N CYS A 185 1.96 -5.78 -6.45
CA CYS A 185 1.38 -5.89 -7.80
C CYS A 185 2.50 -5.78 -8.85
N TYR A 186 2.37 -6.51 -9.96
CA TYR A 186 3.48 -6.69 -10.92
C TYR A 186 3.37 -5.83 -12.18
N ASN A 187 2.20 -5.24 -12.44
CA ASN A 187 2.01 -4.23 -13.49
C ASN A 187 0.83 -3.31 -13.16
N ILE A 188 0.73 -2.18 -13.86
CA ILE A 188 -0.30 -1.16 -13.62
C ILE A 188 -1.72 -1.75 -13.70
N LYS A 189 -1.98 -2.63 -14.67
CA LYS A 189 -3.31 -3.23 -14.87
C LYS A 189 -3.76 -4.04 -13.65
N GLN A 190 -2.86 -4.84 -13.07
CA GLN A 190 -3.16 -5.61 -11.87
C GLN A 190 -3.40 -4.69 -10.66
N CYS A 191 -2.57 -3.65 -10.48
CA CYS A 191 -2.76 -2.70 -9.38
C CYS A 191 -4.12 -1.98 -9.51
N GLN A 192 -4.49 -1.54 -10.73
CA GLN A 192 -5.79 -0.92 -11.01
C GLN A 192 -6.95 -1.87 -10.76
N PHE A 193 -6.81 -3.14 -11.15
CA PHE A 193 -7.81 -4.18 -10.90
C PHE A 193 -8.06 -4.37 -9.40
N ILE A 194 -6.99 -4.53 -8.60
CA ILE A 194 -7.10 -4.62 -7.14
C ILE A 194 -7.83 -3.41 -6.58
N ARG A 195 -7.41 -2.20 -6.99
CA ARG A 195 -7.98 -0.95 -6.47
C ARG A 195 -9.47 -0.81 -6.77
N TYR A 196 -9.85 -1.06 -8.02
CA TYR A 196 -11.24 -0.99 -8.45
C TYR A 196 -12.12 -2.00 -7.73
N HIS A 197 -11.71 -3.27 -7.67
CA HIS A 197 -12.52 -4.30 -7.02
C HIS A 197 -12.59 -4.15 -5.51
N LEU A 198 -11.53 -3.65 -4.87
CA LEU A 198 -11.55 -3.33 -3.45
C LEU A 198 -12.58 -2.25 -3.12
N ASP A 199 -12.64 -1.19 -3.93
CA ASP A 199 -13.62 -0.12 -3.79
C ASP A 199 -15.06 -0.64 -3.95
N GLN A 200 -15.30 -1.46 -4.97
CA GLN A 200 -16.61 -2.11 -5.17
C GLN A 200 -17.01 -3.02 -4.00
N LEU A 201 -16.06 -3.77 -3.43
CA LEU A 201 -16.31 -4.59 -2.24
C LEU A 201 -16.64 -3.74 -1.02
N TYR A 202 -15.98 -2.60 -0.85
CA TYR A 202 -16.29 -1.67 0.22
C TYR A 202 -17.72 -1.13 0.08
N ILE A 203 -18.08 -0.60 -1.09
CA ILE A 203 -19.42 -0.06 -1.37
C ILE A 203 -20.49 -1.14 -1.20
N LYS A 204 -20.24 -2.37 -1.67
CA LYS A 204 -21.16 -3.50 -1.52
C LYS A 204 -21.47 -3.83 -0.05
N ASN A 205 -20.45 -3.84 0.82
CA ASN A 205 -20.62 -4.28 2.21
C ASN A 205 -21.02 -3.14 3.16
N PHE A 206 -20.56 -1.91 2.91
CA PHE A 206 -20.70 -0.80 3.84
C PHE A 206 -21.55 0.37 3.32
N GLY A 207 -21.86 0.38 2.02
CA GLY A 207 -22.49 1.51 1.32
C GLY A 207 -21.47 2.60 0.97
N SER A 208 -21.86 3.53 0.09
CA SER A 208 -20.97 4.59 -0.41
C SER A 208 -20.45 5.52 0.70
N LEU A 209 -21.23 5.70 1.78
CA LEU A 209 -20.81 6.56 2.90
C LEU A 209 -20.42 5.78 4.17
N GLY A 210 -20.25 4.46 4.08
CA GLY A 210 -19.96 3.62 5.23
C GLY A 210 -21.12 3.55 6.23
N GLN A 211 -22.37 3.64 5.77
CA GLN A 211 -23.54 3.64 6.66
C GLN A 211 -23.73 2.31 7.39
N ASN A 212 -23.19 1.22 6.84
CA ASN A 212 -23.42 -0.15 7.32
C ASN A 212 -22.18 -0.80 7.95
N VAL A 213 -21.26 -0.02 8.54
CA VAL A 213 -20.09 -0.57 9.24
C VAL A 213 -20.54 -1.22 10.55
N ASN A 214 -20.52 -2.55 10.59
CA ASN A 214 -20.82 -3.38 11.76
C ASN A 214 -20.05 -4.71 11.65
N ASP A 215 -19.94 -5.46 12.74
CA ASP A 215 -19.13 -6.69 12.82
C ASP A 215 -19.51 -7.73 11.77
N LYS A 216 -20.81 -7.90 11.51
CA LYS A 216 -21.31 -8.85 10.50
C LYS A 216 -20.87 -8.47 9.08
N ASN A 217 -20.96 -7.19 8.73
CA ASN A 217 -20.55 -6.70 7.42
C ASN A 217 -19.03 -6.65 7.27
N ILE A 218 -18.29 -6.44 8.37
CA ILE A 218 -16.83 -6.55 8.39
C ILE A 218 -16.41 -8.01 8.12
N GLU A 219 -17.05 -8.99 8.76
CA GLU A 219 -16.79 -10.41 8.50
C GLU A 219 -17.10 -10.78 7.04
N SER A 220 -18.23 -10.31 6.50
CA SER A 220 -18.60 -10.49 5.09
C SER A 220 -17.56 -9.87 4.15
N TYR A 221 -17.10 -8.67 4.47
CA TYR A 221 -16.06 -7.97 3.70
C TYR A 221 -14.75 -8.76 3.65
N TYR A 222 -14.27 -9.31 4.78
CA TYR A 222 -13.05 -10.13 4.77
C TYR A 222 -13.21 -11.45 4.02
N LYS A 223 -14.40 -12.06 4.03
CA LYS A 223 -14.70 -13.23 3.19
C LYS A 223 -14.67 -12.89 1.70
N ASP A 224 -15.26 -11.76 1.32
CA ASP A 224 -15.21 -11.26 -0.06
C ASP A 224 -13.76 -10.92 -0.49
N LEU A 225 -12.95 -10.38 0.43
CA LEU A 225 -11.53 -10.09 0.20
C LEU A 225 -10.70 -11.36 -0.05
N ASP A 226 -10.92 -12.43 0.71
CA ASP A 226 -10.26 -13.72 0.47
C ASP A 226 -10.60 -14.27 -0.92
N GLN A 227 -11.87 -14.19 -1.33
CA GLN A 227 -12.26 -14.59 -2.68
C GLN A 227 -11.60 -13.73 -3.77
N LEU A 228 -11.52 -12.42 -3.55
CA LEU A 228 -10.83 -11.50 -4.46
C LEU A 228 -9.33 -11.80 -4.53
N PHE A 229 -8.70 -12.13 -3.40
CA PHE A 229 -7.28 -12.49 -3.35
C PHE A 229 -6.98 -13.62 -4.34
N TYR A 230 -7.76 -14.71 -4.31
CA TYR A 230 -7.51 -15.82 -5.24
C TYR A 230 -7.74 -15.44 -6.69
N LYS A 231 -8.71 -14.56 -7.00
CA LYS A 231 -8.92 -14.06 -8.37
C LYS A 231 -7.75 -13.21 -8.88
N VAL A 232 -7.09 -12.48 -7.98
CA VAL A 232 -5.96 -11.60 -8.32
C VAL A 232 -4.67 -12.39 -8.50
N TRP A 233 -4.45 -13.43 -7.67
CA TRP A 233 -3.15 -14.08 -7.50
C TRP A 233 -3.05 -15.52 -8.00
N LYS A 234 -4.15 -16.24 -8.22
CA LYS A 234 -4.14 -17.55 -8.87
C LYS A 234 -4.51 -17.42 -10.34
#